data_AF-A0A3M7P448-F1
#
_entry.id   AF-A0A3M7P448-F1
#
_cell.length_a   1.000
_cell.length_b   1.000
_cell.length_c   1.000
_cell.angle_alpha   90.00
_cell.angle_beta   90.00
_cell.angle_gamma   90.00
#
_symmetry.space_group_name_H-M   'P 1'
#
loop_
_entity.id
_entity.type
_entity.pdbx_description
1 polymer ?
#
loop_
_entity_poly.entity_id
_entity_poly.type
_entity_poly.pdbx_seq_one_letter_code
_entity_poly.pdbx_strand_id
1 'polypeptide(L)'
;MDQSTWPQFNLKPYCFDTEMLQEFLFSLAEKNKNSISNCVSLSGYFKESNVAAFIFEMSEKFELDNEARFLAIEIFDKFMAAHLTEIYQAIKKNKHKDWNSIIKKIKDQIVLRSLTCIQLANKFSNSKNVIKLSSIQDLLIELGYKFSFESILNSELRVLKYLDFRLNILTPYNVVETLLEILGHNLKNSQPKALYIISIRLLESFYFCKEQIYKRLYESFSGKAKDHTERQFKPQTFTNIVVIF
;
A
#
# COMPACT_ATOMS: atom_id res chain seq x y z
N MET A 1 18.30 -2.43 10.35
CA MET A 1 17.78 -3.74 9.90
C MET A 1 18.90 -4.76 9.97
N ASP A 2 18.67 -5.85 10.68
CA ASP A 2 19.53 -7.03 10.67
C ASP A 2 19.46 -7.71 9.28
N GLN A 3 20.60 -8.10 8.72
CA GLN A 3 20.68 -8.78 7.42
C GLN A 3 20.17 -10.23 7.48
N SER A 4 20.03 -10.79 8.68
CA SER A 4 19.53 -12.16 8.90
C SER A 4 18.09 -12.35 8.46
N THR A 5 17.31 -11.26 8.35
CA THR A 5 15.90 -11.29 7.93
C THR A 5 15.69 -11.06 6.44
N TRP A 6 16.77 -10.84 5.67
CA TRP A 6 16.64 -10.59 4.24
C TRP A 6 16.29 -11.86 3.47
N PRO A 7 15.61 -11.72 2.31
CA PRO A 7 15.32 -12.84 1.43
C PRO A 7 16.60 -13.57 1.04
N GLN A 8 16.59 -14.89 1.18
CA GLN A 8 17.71 -15.75 0.83
C GLN A 8 17.54 -16.23 -0.61
N PHE A 9 17.91 -15.36 -1.56
CA PHE A 9 17.75 -15.66 -2.97
C PHE A 9 18.58 -16.88 -3.39
N ASN A 10 17.98 -17.81 -4.13
CA ASN A 10 18.63 -18.97 -4.75
C ASN A 10 19.47 -19.84 -3.78
N LEU A 11 19.07 -19.91 -2.50
CA LEU A 11 19.81 -20.66 -1.48
C LEU A 11 19.69 -22.17 -1.72
N LYS A 12 20.78 -22.85 -2.06
CA LYS A 12 20.78 -24.31 -2.21
C LYS A 12 20.71 -25.03 -0.84
N PRO A 13 19.97 -26.15 -0.72
CA PRO A 13 19.17 -26.84 -1.74
C PRO A 13 17.73 -26.32 -1.90
N TYR A 14 17.37 -25.22 -1.23
CA TYR A 14 16.01 -24.67 -1.17
C TYR A 14 15.64 -23.72 -2.33
N CYS A 15 16.43 -23.70 -3.41
CA CYS A 15 16.15 -22.85 -4.56
C CYS A 15 14.98 -23.42 -5.37
N PHE A 16 14.15 -22.54 -5.92
CA PHE A 16 13.09 -22.93 -6.85
C PHE A 16 13.68 -23.45 -8.15
N ASP A 17 13.04 -24.46 -8.75
CA ASP A 17 13.35 -24.90 -10.09
C ASP A 17 12.80 -23.95 -11.16
N THR A 18 13.20 -24.18 -12.40
CA THR A 18 12.83 -23.32 -13.53
C THR A 18 11.32 -23.32 -13.80
N GLU A 19 10.63 -24.44 -13.57
CA GLU A 19 9.19 -24.57 -13.82
C GLU A 19 8.40 -23.73 -12.81
N MET A 20 8.72 -23.85 -11.51
CA MET A 20 8.12 -23.03 -10.46
C MET A 20 8.37 -21.54 -10.68
N LEU A 21 9.58 -21.15 -11.06
CA LEU A 21 9.91 -19.76 -11.35
C LEU A 21 9.10 -19.21 -12.54
N GLN A 22 8.87 -20.03 -13.56
CA GLN A 22 8.03 -19.68 -14.70
C GLN A 22 6.55 -19.52 -14.29
N GLU A 23 6.03 -20.41 -13.45
CA GLU A 23 4.68 -20.29 -12.88
C GLU A 23 4.51 -19.01 -12.05
N PHE A 24 5.50 -18.64 -11.25
CA PHE A 24 5.49 -17.39 -10.50
C PHE A 24 5.40 -16.17 -11.41
N LEU A 25 6.14 -16.14 -12.53
CA LEU A 25 6.02 -15.06 -13.53
C LEU A 25 4.63 -14.99 -14.16
N PHE A 26 4.07 -16.13 -14.56
CA PHE A 26 2.72 -16.16 -15.14
C PHE A 26 1.68 -15.68 -14.13
N SER A 27 1.74 -16.17 -12.89
CA SER A 27 0.87 -15.74 -11.79
C SER A 27 0.98 -14.23 -11.54
N LEU A 28 2.20 -13.68 -11.56
CA LEU A 28 2.44 -12.26 -11.37
C LEU A 28 1.86 -11.43 -12.51
N ALA A 29 2.06 -11.86 -13.76
CA ALA A 29 1.52 -11.18 -14.93
C ALA A 29 -0.02 -11.19 -14.93
N GLU A 30 -0.63 -12.33 -14.56
CA GLU A 30 -2.07 -12.47 -14.44
C GLU A 30 -2.64 -11.58 -13.32
N LYS A 31 -2.05 -11.63 -12.12
CA LYS A 31 -2.44 -10.75 -11.00
C LYS A 31 -2.32 -9.28 -11.35
N ASN A 32 -1.26 -8.88 -12.06
CA ASN A 32 -1.08 -7.51 -12.52
C ASN A 32 -2.15 -7.10 -13.53
N LYS A 33 -2.45 -7.96 -14.53
CA LYS A 33 -3.51 -7.72 -15.51
C LYS A 33 -4.88 -7.55 -14.83
N ASN A 34 -5.19 -8.45 -13.87
CA ASN A 34 -6.42 -8.38 -13.08
C ASN A 34 -6.48 -7.12 -12.21
N SER A 35 -5.33 -6.66 -11.68
CA SER A 35 -5.26 -5.42 -10.91
C SER A 35 -5.56 -4.19 -11.79
N ILE A 36 -5.02 -4.15 -13.01
CA ILE A 36 -5.27 -3.08 -13.98
C ILE A 36 -6.73 -3.09 -14.44
N SER A 37 -7.30 -4.25 -14.74
CA SER A 37 -8.68 -4.34 -15.23
C SER A 37 -9.73 -3.98 -14.18
N ASN A 38 -9.42 -4.24 -12.90
CA ASN A 38 -10.33 -3.97 -11.78
C ASN A 38 -10.02 -2.64 -11.06
N CYS A 39 -9.16 -1.79 -11.64
CA CYS A 39 -8.84 -0.52 -11.01
C CYS A 39 -10.07 0.40 -11.00
N VAL A 40 -10.24 1.14 -9.91
CA VAL A 40 -11.24 2.20 -9.81
C VAL A 40 -10.56 3.54 -10.06
N SER A 41 -11.34 4.59 -10.34
CA SER A 41 -10.80 5.93 -10.63
C SER A 41 -9.89 6.49 -9.51
N LEU A 42 -10.08 6.01 -8.27
CA LEU A 42 -9.30 6.40 -7.10
C LEU A 42 -8.14 5.43 -6.76
N SER A 43 -7.93 4.37 -7.55
CA SER A 43 -6.83 3.43 -7.31
C SER A 43 -5.46 4.14 -7.40
N GLY A 44 -4.64 3.95 -6.39
CA GLY A 44 -3.29 4.51 -6.29
C GLY A 44 -3.20 5.95 -5.80
N TYR A 45 -4.32 6.58 -5.41
CA TYR A 45 -4.34 7.96 -4.90
C TYR A 45 -3.99 8.08 -3.41
N PHE A 46 -4.16 7.01 -2.62
CA PHE A 46 -4.00 7.05 -1.17
C PHE A 46 -2.68 6.43 -0.70
N LYS A 47 -1.86 5.94 -1.64
CA LYS A 47 -0.55 5.36 -1.37
C LYS A 47 0.62 6.28 -1.73
N GLU A 48 0.46 7.59 -1.55
CA GLU A 48 1.54 8.56 -1.80
C GLU A 48 1.67 9.59 -0.67
N SER A 49 2.81 10.30 -0.65
CA SER A 49 3.07 11.44 0.24
C SER A 49 2.94 11.09 1.74
N ASN A 50 2.31 11.93 2.57
CA ASN A 50 2.40 11.80 4.02
C ASN A 50 1.62 10.61 4.57
N VAL A 51 0.69 10.02 3.80
CA VAL A 51 0.09 8.72 4.15
C VAL A 51 1.14 7.61 4.11
N ALA A 52 1.90 7.55 3.01
CA ALA A 52 2.96 6.56 2.87
C ALA A 52 4.04 6.76 3.93
N ALA A 53 4.42 8.01 4.20
CA ALA A 53 5.35 8.36 5.28
C ALA A 53 4.83 7.87 6.64
N PHE A 54 3.59 8.20 6.98
CA PHE A 54 2.97 7.76 8.23
C PHE A 54 2.89 6.23 8.35
N ILE A 55 2.44 5.53 7.30
CA ILE A 55 2.34 4.06 7.34
C ILE A 55 3.72 3.42 7.47
N PHE A 56 4.74 3.94 6.78
CA PHE A 56 6.09 3.38 6.85
C PHE A 56 6.75 3.67 8.20
N GLU A 57 6.58 4.87 8.75
CA GLU A 57 7.07 5.24 10.08
C GLU A 57 6.42 4.37 11.16
N MET A 58 5.10 4.17 11.11
CA MET A 58 4.41 3.30 12.06
C MET A 58 4.81 1.83 11.87
N SER A 59 5.02 1.39 10.63
CA SER A 59 5.53 0.04 10.34
C SER A 59 6.92 -0.17 10.93
N GLU A 60 7.78 0.86 10.91
CA GLU A 60 9.09 0.83 11.57
C GLU A 60 8.95 0.80 13.10
N LYS A 61 8.05 1.60 13.69
CA LYS A 61 7.75 1.57 15.14
C LYS A 61 7.26 0.21 15.63
N PHE A 62 6.56 -0.54 14.78
CA PHE A 62 6.13 -1.92 15.05
C PHE A 62 7.10 -2.99 14.56
N GLU A 63 8.30 -2.61 14.08
CA GLU A 63 9.35 -3.52 13.60
C GLU A 63 8.88 -4.50 12.51
N LEU A 64 8.03 -4.02 11.60
CA LEU A 64 7.52 -4.82 10.50
C LEU A 64 8.59 -5.06 9.43
N ASP A 65 8.55 -6.26 8.86
CA ASP A 65 9.28 -6.58 7.64
C ASP A 65 8.73 -5.81 6.43
N ASN A 66 9.49 -5.86 5.32
CA ASN A 66 9.12 -5.13 4.11
C ASN A 66 7.83 -5.68 3.49
N GLU A 67 7.58 -6.99 3.57
CA GLU A 67 6.36 -7.59 3.04
C GLU A 67 5.12 -6.98 3.72
N ALA A 68 5.07 -6.99 5.05
CA ALA A 68 3.98 -6.39 5.83
C ALA A 68 3.86 -4.88 5.57
N ARG A 69 4.99 -4.16 5.52
CA ARG A 69 5.03 -2.71 5.30
C ARG A 69 4.44 -2.30 3.96
N PHE A 70 4.88 -2.93 2.87
CA PHE A 70 4.36 -2.64 1.53
C PHE A 70 2.94 -3.17 1.34
N LEU A 71 2.58 -4.27 2.01
CA LEU A 71 1.20 -4.74 2.00
C LEU A 71 0.25 -3.77 2.71
N ALA A 72 0.66 -3.19 3.85
CA ALA A 72 -0.17 -2.25 4.60
C ALA A 72 -0.61 -1.04 3.77
N ILE A 73 0.31 -0.45 2.99
CA ILE A 73 0.00 0.69 2.13
C ILE A 73 -0.91 0.31 0.95
N GLU A 74 -0.77 -0.90 0.40
CA GLU A 74 -1.66 -1.40 -0.67
C GLU A 74 -3.06 -1.77 -0.15
N ILE A 75 -3.16 -2.33 1.06
CA ILE A 75 -4.44 -2.55 1.76
C ILE A 75 -5.14 -1.20 1.97
N PHE A 76 -4.40 -0.20 2.49
CA PHE A 76 -4.95 1.12 2.76
C PHE A 76 -5.49 1.78 1.49
N ASP A 77 -4.71 1.76 0.40
CA ASP A 77 -5.13 2.38 -0.86
C ASP A 77 -6.37 1.74 -1.45
N LYS A 78 -6.43 0.40 -1.51
CA LYS A 78 -7.61 -0.30 -2.02
C LYS A 78 -8.84 -0.05 -1.15
N PHE A 79 -8.68 -0.10 0.17
CA PHE A 79 -9.77 0.18 1.10
C PHE A 79 -10.30 1.61 0.92
N MET A 80 -9.42 2.61 0.92
CA MET A 80 -9.82 4.01 0.81
C MET A 80 -10.47 4.32 -0.53
N ALA A 81 -9.94 3.77 -1.63
CA ALA A 81 -10.54 3.92 -2.95
C ALA A 81 -11.95 3.32 -3.01
N ALA A 82 -12.15 2.12 -2.48
CA ALA A 82 -13.47 1.47 -2.46
C ALA A 82 -14.47 2.23 -1.55
N HIS A 83 -14.06 2.55 -0.32
CA HIS A 83 -14.89 3.24 0.66
C HIS A 83 -15.35 4.62 0.18
N LEU A 84 -14.44 5.42 -0.40
CA LEU A 84 -14.80 6.75 -0.92
C LEU A 84 -15.64 6.69 -2.19
N THR A 85 -15.41 5.70 -3.05
CA THR A 85 -16.26 5.46 -4.23
C THR A 85 -17.70 5.19 -3.80
N GLU A 86 -17.91 4.33 -2.80
CA GLU A 86 -19.25 4.03 -2.28
C GLU A 86 -19.91 5.26 -1.65
N ILE A 87 -19.20 5.99 -0.79
CA ILE A 87 -19.70 7.23 -0.19
C ILE A 87 -20.15 8.22 -1.26
N TYR A 88 -19.33 8.45 -2.28
CA TYR A 88 -19.63 9.38 -3.35
C TYR A 88 -20.86 8.95 -4.16
N GLN A 89 -20.97 7.67 -4.49
CA GLN A 89 -22.16 7.14 -5.16
C GLN A 89 -23.42 7.32 -4.31
N ALA A 90 -23.33 7.11 -3.00
CA ALA A 90 -24.45 7.30 -2.09
C ALA A 90 -24.92 8.76 -2.02
N ILE A 91 -23.98 9.72 -2.07
CA ILE A 91 -24.29 11.17 -2.05
C ILE A 91 -24.86 11.63 -3.39
N LYS A 92 -24.31 11.14 -4.51
CA LYS A 92 -24.88 11.42 -5.83
C LYS A 92 -26.35 10.99 -5.92
N LYS A 93 -26.73 9.91 -5.24
CA LYS A 93 -28.11 9.43 -5.13
C LYS A 93 -28.94 10.22 -4.11
N ASN A 94 -28.36 10.63 -2.98
CA ASN A 94 -29.03 11.36 -1.91
C ASN A 94 -28.58 12.84 -1.84
N LYS A 95 -29.38 13.74 -2.43
CA LYS A 95 -29.10 15.20 -2.55
C LYS A 95 -28.98 15.98 -1.22
N HIS A 96 -29.15 15.33 -0.07
CA HIS A 96 -29.25 15.98 1.25
C HIS A 96 -28.10 15.69 2.23
N LYS A 97 -27.03 15.00 1.79
CA LYS A 97 -25.88 14.75 2.67
C LYS A 97 -24.85 15.88 2.55
N ASP A 98 -24.53 16.52 3.68
CA ASP A 98 -23.43 17.48 3.77
C ASP A 98 -22.08 16.79 3.52
N TRP A 99 -21.44 17.11 2.41
CA TRP A 99 -20.13 16.61 2.03
C TRP A 99 -19.08 16.95 3.07
N ASN A 100 -19.13 18.14 3.68
CA ASN A 100 -18.11 18.59 4.62
C ASN A 100 -18.11 17.76 5.90
N SER A 101 -19.29 17.47 6.46
CA SER A 101 -19.44 16.56 7.60
C SER A 101 -18.87 15.16 7.31
N ILE A 102 -19.07 14.64 6.09
CA ILE A 102 -18.57 13.32 5.68
C ILE A 102 -17.05 13.33 5.58
N ILE A 103 -16.48 14.35 4.93
CA ILE A 103 -15.03 14.51 4.84
C ILE A 103 -14.40 14.59 6.23
N LYS A 104 -15.01 15.33 7.16
CA LYS A 104 -14.54 15.42 8.54
C LYS A 104 -14.50 14.04 9.20
N LYS A 105 -15.57 13.24 9.09
CA LYS A 105 -15.62 11.87 9.64
C LYS A 105 -14.56 10.94 9.04
N ILE A 106 -14.27 11.08 7.74
CA ILE A 106 -13.20 10.30 7.09
C ILE A 106 -11.85 10.67 7.68
N LYS A 107 -11.57 11.98 7.82
CA LYS A 107 -10.32 12.48 8.42
C LYS A 107 -10.15 12.02 9.86
N ASP A 108 -11.19 12.12 10.67
CA ASP A 108 -11.15 11.70 12.07
C ASP A 108 -10.85 10.20 12.24
N GLN A 109 -11.09 9.39 11.20
CA GLN A 109 -10.83 7.95 11.22
C GLN A 109 -9.55 7.54 10.50
N ILE A 110 -8.87 8.45 9.79
CA ILE A 110 -7.83 8.04 8.84
C ILE A 110 -6.63 7.38 9.54
N VAL A 111 -6.22 7.91 10.69
CA VAL A 111 -5.16 7.35 11.52
C VAL A 111 -5.53 5.94 11.99
N LEU A 112 -6.77 5.75 12.46
CA LEU A 112 -7.28 4.43 12.82
C LEU A 112 -7.26 3.47 11.61
N ARG A 113 -7.66 3.93 10.42
CA ARG A 113 -7.64 3.10 9.20
C ARG A 113 -6.22 2.71 8.81
N SER A 114 -5.27 3.63 8.87
CA SER A 114 -3.86 3.35 8.59
C SER A 114 -3.30 2.29 9.55
N LEU A 115 -3.53 2.45 10.86
CA LEU A 115 -3.09 1.49 11.87
C LEU A 115 -3.79 0.13 11.74
N THR A 116 -5.08 0.12 11.39
CA THR A 116 -5.82 -1.10 11.06
C THR A 116 -5.20 -1.84 9.87
N CYS A 117 -4.83 -1.13 8.80
CA CYS A 117 -4.21 -1.75 7.63
C CYS A 117 -2.83 -2.34 7.97
N ILE A 118 -2.07 -1.64 8.82
CA ILE A 118 -0.81 -2.14 9.39
C ILE A 118 -1.02 -3.43 10.19
N GLN A 119 -2.00 -3.46 11.10
CA GLN A 119 -2.32 -4.67 11.88
C GLN A 119 -2.72 -5.84 10.97
N LEU A 120 -3.57 -5.60 9.97
CA LEU A 120 -4.01 -6.65 9.04
C LEU A 120 -2.85 -7.16 8.19
N ALA A 121 -1.99 -6.28 7.70
CA ALA A 121 -0.81 -6.68 6.95
C ALA A 121 0.12 -7.54 7.81
N ASN A 122 0.41 -7.11 9.04
CA ASN A 122 1.25 -7.85 9.98
C ASN A 122 0.68 -9.23 10.36
N LYS A 123 -0.64 -9.37 10.48
CA LYS A 123 -1.31 -10.66 10.71
C LYS A 123 -1.26 -11.57 9.47
N PHE A 124 -1.21 -10.97 8.27
CA PHE A 124 -1.24 -11.69 7.00
C PHE A 124 0.15 -12.13 6.54
N SER A 125 1.14 -11.23 6.58
CA SER A 125 2.56 -11.58 6.53
C SER A 125 2.83 -12.49 7.71
N ASN A 126 3.53 -13.61 7.53
CA ASN A 126 3.80 -14.58 8.60
C ASN A 126 4.84 -14.04 9.62
N SER A 127 4.61 -12.84 10.14
CA SER A 127 5.51 -12.09 11.00
C SER A 127 5.58 -12.75 12.37
N LYS A 128 6.81 -12.84 12.91
CA LYS A 128 7.08 -13.43 14.22
C LYS A 128 6.45 -12.62 15.36
N ASN A 129 6.19 -11.33 15.14
CA ASN A 129 5.67 -10.40 16.13
C ASN A 129 4.31 -9.89 15.69
N VAL A 130 3.25 -10.54 16.15
CA VAL A 130 1.88 -10.09 15.92
C VAL A 130 1.60 -8.85 16.78
N ILE A 131 1.18 -7.76 16.13
CA ILE A 131 0.82 -6.51 16.81
C ILE A 131 -0.40 -6.77 17.70
N LYS A 132 -0.24 -6.52 19.01
CA LYS A 132 -1.33 -6.63 19.98
C LYS A 132 -2.31 -5.47 19.81
N LEU A 133 -3.58 -5.75 20.08
CA LEU A 133 -4.64 -4.74 20.04
C LEU A 133 -4.37 -3.59 21.04
N SER A 134 -3.82 -3.90 22.22
CA SER A 134 -3.43 -2.92 23.24
C SER A 134 -2.38 -1.94 22.71
N SER A 135 -1.34 -2.44 22.03
CA SER A 135 -0.27 -1.59 21.48
C SER A 135 -0.79 -0.56 20.47
N ILE A 136 -1.85 -0.89 19.74
CA ILE A 136 -2.49 0.02 18.78
C ILE A 136 -3.37 1.04 19.49
N GLN A 137 -4.07 0.63 20.55
CA GLN A 137 -4.80 1.56 21.39
C GLN A 137 -3.85 2.55 22.08
N ASP A 138 -2.74 2.08 22.65
CA ASP A 138 -1.73 2.92 23.30
C ASP A 138 -1.16 3.95 22.32
N LEU A 139 -0.83 3.52 21.11
CA LEU A 139 -0.35 4.41 20.05
C LEU A 139 -1.41 5.43 19.62
N LEU A 140 -2.68 5.02 19.51
CA LEU A 140 -3.76 5.96 19.20
C LEU A 140 -3.90 7.03 20.30
N ILE A 141 -3.77 6.63 21.57
CA ILE A 141 -3.79 7.57 22.71
C ILE A 141 -2.61 8.53 22.65
N GLU A 142 -1.40 8.03 22.35
CA GLU A 142 -0.19 8.83 22.16
C GLU A 142 -0.37 9.89 21.06
N LEU A 143 -1.04 9.53 19.97
CA LEU A 143 -1.37 10.41 18.84
C LEU A 143 -2.58 11.34 19.12
N GLY A 144 -3.15 11.31 20.33
CA GLY A 144 -4.27 12.16 20.74
C GLY A 144 -5.66 11.64 20.37
N TYR A 145 -5.77 10.39 19.92
CA TYR A 145 -7.03 9.75 19.54
C TYR A 145 -7.57 8.83 20.64
N LYS A 146 -8.88 8.90 20.89
CA LYS A 146 -9.56 8.08 21.89
C LYS A 146 -10.47 7.05 21.21
N PHE A 147 -9.90 5.91 20.85
CA PHE A 147 -10.66 4.77 20.32
C PHE A 147 -10.72 3.62 21.33
N SER A 148 -11.91 3.07 21.53
CA SER A 148 -12.11 1.82 22.28
C SER A 148 -11.57 0.61 21.51
N PHE A 149 -11.28 -0.49 22.20
CA PHE A 149 -10.99 -1.78 21.55
C PHE A 149 -12.06 -2.21 20.54
N GLU A 150 -13.34 -2.05 20.90
CA GLU A 150 -14.45 -2.39 20.00
C GLU A 150 -14.40 -1.59 18.69
N SER A 151 -14.11 -0.29 18.78
CA SER A 151 -13.92 0.58 17.60
C SER A 151 -12.77 0.13 16.71
N ILE A 152 -11.67 -0.36 17.31
CA ILE A 152 -10.52 -0.88 16.56
C ILE A 152 -10.90 -2.21 15.86
N LEU A 153 -11.56 -3.13 16.55
CA LEU A 153 -12.02 -4.39 15.96
C LEU A 153 -13.06 -4.17 14.86
N ASN A 154 -14.01 -3.26 15.08
CA ASN A 154 -14.98 -2.83 14.06
C ASN A 154 -14.27 -2.20 12.85
N SER A 155 -13.14 -1.53 13.09
CA SER A 155 -12.31 -0.99 12.02
C SER A 155 -11.67 -2.09 11.19
N GLU A 156 -11.07 -3.10 11.82
CA GLU A 156 -10.51 -4.28 11.14
C GLU A 156 -11.57 -4.99 10.29
N LEU A 157 -12.72 -5.31 10.88
CA LEU A 157 -13.83 -5.96 10.17
C LEU A 157 -14.32 -5.14 8.98
N ARG A 158 -14.36 -3.81 9.11
CA ARG A 158 -14.76 -2.94 8.01
C ARG A 158 -13.76 -3.02 6.85
N VAL A 159 -12.46 -2.90 7.13
CA VAL A 159 -11.42 -2.98 6.10
C VAL A 159 -11.47 -4.34 5.39
N LEU A 160 -11.58 -5.43 6.16
CA LEU A 160 -11.71 -6.78 5.60
C LEU A 160 -12.94 -6.93 4.69
N LYS A 161 -14.11 -6.44 5.11
CA LYS A 161 -15.34 -6.50 4.30
C LYS A 161 -15.20 -5.73 2.98
N TYR A 162 -14.59 -4.55 3.01
CA TYR A 162 -14.36 -3.76 1.78
C TYR A 162 -13.39 -4.44 0.80
N LEU A 163 -12.54 -5.32 1.30
CA LEU A 163 -11.60 -6.09 0.48
C LEU A 163 -12.11 -7.51 0.19
N ASP A 164 -13.37 -7.83 0.51
CA ASP A 164 -13.95 -9.17 0.42
C ASP A 164 -13.07 -10.24 1.11
N PHE A 165 -12.41 -9.89 2.21
CA PHE A 165 -11.44 -10.72 2.94
C PHE A 165 -10.24 -11.19 2.09
N ARG A 166 -9.96 -10.53 0.96
CA ARG A 166 -8.83 -10.84 0.06
C ARG A 166 -7.65 -9.91 0.32
N LEU A 167 -6.79 -10.32 1.26
CA LEU A 167 -5.55 -9.60 1.59
C LEU A 167 -4.33 -10.02 0.75
N ASN A 168 -4.44 -11.03 -0.11
CA ASN A 168 -3.39 -11.44 -1.06
C ASN A 168 -3.28 -10.43 -2.22
N ILE A 169 -2.89 -9.21 -1.89
CA ILE A 169 -2.73 -8.10 -2.83
C ILE A 169 -1.30 -8.17 -3.37
N LEU A 170 -1.16 -8.20 -4.70
CA LEU A 170 0.15 -8.07 -5.34
C LEU A 170 0.74 -6.70 -4.99
N THR A 171 1.86 -6.70 -4.27
CA THR A 171 2.62 -5.48 -3.98
C THR A 171 3.79 -5.33 -4.95
N PRO A 172 4.27 -4.10 -5.22
CA PRO A 172 5.51 -3.91 -5.97
C PRO A 172 6.73 -4.60 -5.31
N TYR A 173 6.70 -4.76 -3.99
CA TYR A 173 7.71 -5.51 -3.25
C TYR A 173 7.77 -6.98 -3.70
N ASN A 174 6.63 -7.66 -3.80
CA ASN A 174 6.59 -9.05 -4.29
C ASN A 174 7.11 -9.17 -5.72
N VAL A 175 6.86 -8.16 -6.56
CA VAL A 175 7.42 -8.10 -7.92
C VAL A 175 8.93 -8.02 -7.88
N VAL A 176 9.51 -7.14 -7.06
CA VAL A 176 10.96 -7.02 -6.90
C VAL A 176 11.58 -8.33 -6.41
N GLU A 177 11.05 -8.95 -5.38
CA GLU A 177 11.59 -10.23 -4.87
C GLU A 177 11.53 -11.33 -5.93
N THR A 178 10.39 -11.48 -6.60
CA THR A 178 10.22 -12.50 -7.65
C THR A 178 11.21 -12.29 -8.80
N LEU A 179 11.36 -11.05 -9.26
CA LEU A 179 12.28 -10.72 -10.35
C LEU A 179 13.74 -10.94 -9.95
N LEU A 180 14.12 -10.63 -8.70
CA LEU A 180 15.48 -10.84 -8.20
C LEU A 180 15.80 -12.32 -7.99
N GLU A 181 14.84 -13.13 -7.57
CA GLU A 181 15.01 -14.59 -7.48
C GLU A 181 15.31 -15.17 -8.87
N ILE A 182 14.51 -14.79 -9.87
CA ILE A 182 14.66 -15.23 -11.26
C ILE A 182 15.96 -14.72 -11.87
N LEU A 183 16.33 -13.48 -11.58
CA LEU A 183 17.61 -12.91 -12.03
C LEU A 183 18.80 -13.69 -11.47
N GLY A 184 18.75 -14.03 -10.18
CA GLY A 184 19.74 -14.86 -9.51
C GLY A 184 19.87 -16.25 -10.11
N HIS A 185 18.73 -16.85 -10.46
CA HIS A 185 18.69 -18.16 -11.10
C HIS A 185 19.31 -18.13 -12.50
N ASN A 186 18.94 -17.14 -13.31
CA ASN A 186 19.33 -17.07 -14.72
C ASN A 186 20.75 -16.51 -14.92
N LEU A 187 21.22 -15.62 -14.04
CA LEU A 187 22.51 -14.95 -14.16
C LEU A 187 23.39 -15.26 -12.95
N LYS A 188 24.33 -16.19 -13.12
CA LYS A 188 25.27 -16.63 -12.06
C LYS A 188 26.12 -15.51 -11.45
N ASN A 189 26.38 -14.45 -12.21
CA ASN A 189 27.17 -13.30 -11.76
C ASN A 189 26.32 -12.14 -11.23
N SER A 190 24.99 -12.30 -11.20
CA SER A 190 24.13 -11.30 -10.58
C SER A 190 24.40 -11.25 -9.07
N GLN A 191 24.17 -10.09 -8.46
CA GLN A 191 24.23 -9.92 -7.01
C GLN A 191 22.82 -9.57 -6.49
N PRO A 192 21.86 -10.51 -6.45
CA PRO A 192 20.46 -10.23 -6.12
C PRO A 192 20.30 -9.52 -4.77
N LYS A 193 21.12 -9.89 -3.77
CA LYS A 193 21.11 -9.24 -2.44
C LYS A 193 21.50 -7.76 -2.51
N ALA A 194 22.50 -7.39 -3.31
CA ALA A 194 22.89 -5.98 -3.47
C ALA A 194 21.80 -5.20 -4.21
N LEU A 195 21.24 -5.79 -5.27
CA LEU A 195 20.14 -5.20 -6.04
C LEU A 195 18.86 -5.07 -5.20
N TYR A 196 18.60 -5.99 -4.29
CA TYR A 196 17.47 -5.95 -3.36
C TYR A 196 17.50 -4.67 -2.52
N ILE A 197 18.61 -4.36 -1.87
CA ILE A 197 18.75 -3.15 -1.02
C ILE A 197 18.42 -1.88 -1.82
N ILE A 198 18.98 -1.79 -3.03
CA ILE A 198 18.77 -0.63 -3.91
C ILE A 198 17.30 -0.56 -4.35
N SER A 199 16.72 -1.71 -4.71
CA SER A 199 15.34 -1.82 -5.18
C SER A 199 14.35 -1.43 -4.09
N ILE A 200 14.56 -1.85 -2.84
CA ILE A 200 13.71 -1.47 -1.71
C ILE A 200 13.77 0.03 -1.45
N ARG A 201 14.97 0.62 -1.41
CA ARG A 201 15.13 2.08 -1.21
C ARG A 201 14.50 2.89 -2.32
N LEU A 202 14.65 2.43 -3.57
CA LEU A 202 14.01 3.05 -4.73
C LEU A 202 12.50 2.95 -4.63
N LEU A 203 11.98 1.81 -4.21
CA LEU A 203 10.56 1.59 -4.04
C LEU A 203 10.00 2.48 -2.94
N GLU A 204 10.64 2.57 -1.77
CA GLU A 204 10.24 3.50 -0.71
C GLU A 204 10.21 4.95 -1.19
N SER A 205 11.28 5.37 -1.88
CA SER A 205 11.36 6.71 -2.48
C SER A 205 10.24 6.97 -3.49
N PHE A 206 9.83 5.94 -4.23
CA PHE A 206 8.71 6.04 -5.15
C PHE A 206 7.38 6.29 -4.44
N TYR A 207 7.11 5.63 -3.31
CA TYR A 207 5.90 5.91 -2.52
C TYR A 207 5.89 7.35 -1.97
N PHE A 208 7.05 7.92 -1.63
CA PHE A 208 7.13 9.31 -1.15
C PHE A 208 7.00 10.35 -2.28
N CYS A 209 7.57 10.08 -3.45
CA CYS A 209 7.74 11.07 -4.52
C CYS A 209 7.02 10.72 -5.83
N LYS A 210 6.05 9.81 -5.79
CA LYS A 210 5.32 9.29 -6.97
C LYS A 210 4.88 10.39 -7.93
N GLU A 211 4.18 11.42 -7.43
CA GLU A 211 3.68 12.51 -8.28
C GLU A 211 4.82 13.24 -9.00
N GLN A 212 5.92 13.53 -8.31
CA GLN A 212 7.08 14.22 -8.89
C GLN A 212 7.75 13.35 -9.96
N ILE A 213 7.85 12.04 -9.72
CA ILE A 213 8.43 11.08 -10.66
C ILE A 213 7.57 11.03 -11.93
N TYR A 214 6.25 10.82 -11.80
CA TYR A 214 5.36 10.78 -12.97
C TYR A 214 5.30 12.12 -13.70
N LYS A 215 5.36 13.24 -12.98
CA LYS A 215 5.44 14.58 -13.60
C LYS A 215 6.70 14.70 -14.45
N ARG A 216 7.89 14.40 -13.89
CA ARG A 216 9.16 14.47 -14.62
C ARG A 216 9.23 13.51 -15.80
N LEU A 217 8.75 12.27 -15.63
CA LEU A 217 8.65 11.31 -16.73
C LEU A 217 7.76 11.85 -17.86
N TYR A 218 6.57 12.34 -17.52
CA TYR A 218 5.67 12.92 -18.50
C TYR A 218 6.30 14.10 -19.24
N GLU A 219 6.91 15.03 -18.52
CA GLU A 219 7.60 16.19 -19.10
C GLU A 219 8.74 15.77 -20.04
N SER A 220 9.53 14.77 -19.62
CA SER A 220 10.61 14.20 -20.42
C SER A 220 10.12 13.52 -21.70
N PHE A 221 8.98 12.80 -21.65
CA PHE A 221 8.43 12.09 -22.82
C PHE A 221 7.61 12.99 -23.75
N SER A 222 6.93 14.00 -23.21
CA SER A 222 6.03 14.87 -24.00
C SER A 222 6.69 16.15 -24.51
N GLY A 223 7.86 16.53 -23.97
CA GLY A 223 8.54 17.79 -24.28
C GLY A 223 7.77 19.04 -23.84
N LYS A 224 6.71 18.89 -23.04
CA LYS A 224 5.86 19.98 -22.55
C LYS A 224 5.81 19.94 -21.02
N ALA A 225 6.05 21.09 -20.39
CA ALA A 225 5.74 21.27 -18.98
C ALA A 225 4.23 21.10 -18.77
N LYS A 226 3.81 20.37 -17.73
CA LYS A 226 2.39 20.32 -17.38
C LYS A 226 1.96 21.70 -16.87
N ASP A 227 1.14 22.41 -17.64
CA ASP A 227 0.21 23.37 -17.04
C ASP A 227 -0.69 22.60 -16.07
N HIS A 228 -0.87 23.16 -14.88
CA HIS A 228 -1.47 22.50 -13.70
C HIS A 228 -2.95 22.09 -13.85
N THR A 229 -3.52 22.08 -15.06
CA THR A 229 -4.97 22.05 -15.30
C THR A 229 -5.57 20.70 -15.71
N GLU A 230 -4.81 19.67 -16.08
CA GLU A 230 -5.43 18.43 -16.57
C GLU A 230 -4.85 17.15 -15.96
N ARG A 231 -5.30 16.84 -14.73
CA ARG A 231 -5.79 15.48 -14.45
C ARG A 231 -7.30 15.52 -14.73
N GLN A 232 -7.73 15.16 -15.94
CA GLN A 232 -9.15 15.19 -16.40
C GLN A 232 -10.13 14.27 -15.64
N PHE A 233 -9.77 13.80 -14.44
CA PHE A 233 -10.69 13.22 -13.46
C PHE A 233 -10.29 13.68 -12.06
N LYS A 234 -10.31 15.00 -11.81
CA LYS A 234 -10.47 15.53 -10.47
C LYS A 234 -11.94 15.89 -10.27
N PRO A 235 -12.77 15.04 -9.65
CA PRO A 235 -13.90 15.57 -8.91
C PRO A 235 -13.27 16.46 -7.83
N GLN A 236 -13.43 17.78 -7.96
CA GLN A 236 -12.88 18.79 -7.04
C GLN A 236 -13.15 18.43 -5.56
N THR A 237 -14.21 17.66 -5.31
CA THR A 237 -14.61 17.05 -4.04
C THR A 237 -13.57 16.16 -3.34
N PHE A 238 -12.71 15.41 -4.05
CA PHE A 238 -11.74 14.48 -3.41
C PHE A 238 -10.36 15.09 -3.14
N THR A 239 -10.01 16.19 -3.81
CA THR A 239 -8.74 16.90 -3.62
C THR A 239 -8.56 17.33 -2.16
N ASN A 240 -9.65 17.64 -1.45
CA ASN A 240 -9.63 18.05 -0.04
C ASN A 240 -9.37 16.90 0.96
N ILE A 241 -9.31 15.64 0.51
CA ILE A 241 -8.96 14.48 1.35
C ILE A 241 -7.46 14.19 1.24
N VAL A 242 -6.89 14.32 0.03
CA VAL A 242 -5.48 14.02 -0.25
C VAL A 242 -4.55 15.19 0.12
N VAL A 243 -5.04 16.44 0.08
CA VAL A 243 -4.25 17.65 0.40
C VAL A 243 -4.02 17.87 1.91
N ILE A 244 -4.56 17.01 2.78
CA ILE A 244 -4.44 17.14 4.25
C ILE A 244 -3.60 16.00 4.85
N PHE A 245 -2.75 15.45 4.00
CA PHE A 245 -1.51 14.85 4.40
C PHE A 245 -0.42 15.81 4.00
#